data_AF-A0A1D1VQK1-F1
#
_entry.id   AF-A0A1D1VQK1-F1
#
_cell.length_a   1.000
_cell.length_b   1.000
_cell.length_c   1.000
_cell.angle_alpha   90.00
_cell.angle_beta   90.00
_cell.angle_gamma   90.00
#
_symmetry.space_group_name_H-M   'P 1'
#
loop_
_entity.id
_entity.type
_entity.pdbx_description
1 polymer ?
#
loop_
_entity_poly.entity_id
_entity_poly.type
_entity_poly.pdbx_seq_one_letter_code
_entity_poly.pdbx_strand_id
1 'polypeptide(L)'
;MSSAEEMCKTLPEQVDENPAPDFNEDVSLLARHPENYGELLIKTQLQNGLADAGIQQLDGVQGVLLRHCLKRHDIFGMLPAKSGKTAIFVLATLQMLSLEPREASYR
;
A
#
# COMPACT_ATOMS: atom_id res chain seq x y z
N MET A 1 -33.46 18.36 33.37
CA MET A 1 -33.22 17.32 32.35
C MET A 1 -32.10 17.86 31.49
N SER A 2 -30.89 17.29 31.64
CA SER A 2 -29.62 17.94 31.38
C SER A 2 -28.83 17.17 30.33
N SER A 3 -28.45 17.87 29.26
CA SER A 3 -27.15 17.76 28.58
C SER A 3 -26.70 16.36 28.12
N ALA A 4 -27.50 15.65 27.33
CA ALA A 4 -27.02 14.47 26.59
C ALA A 4 -27.36 14.48 25.09
N GLU A 5 -28.21 15.39 24.61
CA GLU A 5 -28.69 15.39 23.22
C GLU A 5 -27.93 16.36 22.29
N GLU A 6 -26.98 17.15 22.81
CA GLU A 6 -26.28 18.21 22.06
C GLU A 6 -24.82 17.87 21.71
N MET A 7 -24.50 16.60 21.51
CA MET A 7 -23.14 16.16 21.12
C MET A 7 -23.04 15.51 19.74
N CYS A 8 -24.12 15.51 18.94
CA CYS A 8 -24.04 15.13 17.53
C CYS A 8 -23.80 16.38 16.67
N LYS A 9 -22.66 17.05 16.89
CA LYS A 9 -22.14 17.98 15.89
C LYS A 9 -21.69 17.13 14.71
N THR A 10 -22.47 17.14 13.64
CA THR A 10 -22.07 16.65 12.32
C THR A 10 -20.67 17.18 12.05
N LEU A 11 -19.70 16.27 12.01
CA LEU A 11 -18.35 16.61 11.55
C LEU A 11 -18.51 17.26 10.17
N PRO A 12 -17.77 18.35 9.88
CA PRO A 12 -17.76 18.89 8.53
C PRO A 12 -17.43 17.74 7.58
N GLU A 13 -18.24 17.56 6.52
CA GLU A 13 -17.91 16.65 5.42
C GLU A 13 -16.54 17.06 4.91
N GLN A 14 -15.51 16.34 5.34
CA GLN A 14 -14.22 16.41 4.70
C GLN A 14 -14.44 15.78 3.34
N VAL A 15 -14.47 16.62 2.31
CA VAL A 15 -14.36 16.14 0.93
C VAL A 15 -13.04 15.41 0.87
N ASP A 16 -13.09 14.09 0.93
CA ASP A 16 -11.91 13.25 0.86
C ASP A 16 -11.28 13.47 -0.52
N GLU A 17 -10.13 14.16 -0.55
CA GLU A 17 -9.42 14.44 -1.80
C GLU A 17 -8.92 13.13 -2.46
N ASN A 18 -8.90 12.03 -1.70
CA ASN A 18 -8.67 10.69 -2.21
C ASN A 18 -9.95 9.85 -2.11
N PRO A 19 -10.69 9.63 -3.23
CA PRO A 19 -11.83 8.73 -3.20
C PRO A 19 -11.40 7.34 -2.75
N ALA A 20 -12.29 6.64 -2.05
CA ALA A 20 -12.07 5.27 -1.62
C ALA A 20 -11.62 4.39 -2.82
N PRO A 21 -10.69 3.45 -2.60
CA PRO A 21 -10.18 2.61 -3.68
C PRO A 21 -11.31 1.85 -4.37
N ASP A 22 -11.43 2.01 -5.69
CA ASP A 22 -12.36 1.25 -6.52
C ASP A 22 -11.75 -0.11 -6.88
N PHE A 23 -12.20 -1.14 -6.17
CA PHE A 23 -11.71 -2.50 -6.35
C PHE A 23 -12.24 -3.21 -7.61
N ASN A 24 -13.13 -2.59 -8.41
CA ASN A 24 -13.62 -3.22 -9.64
C ASN A 24 -12.50 -3.42 -10.68
N GLU A 25 -11.59 -2.45 -10.79
CA GLU A 25 -10.39 -2.56 -11.62
C GLU A 25 -9.45 -3.63 -11.05
N ASP A 26 -9.33 -3.70 -9.72
CA ASP A 26 -8.48 -4.67 -9.05
C ASP A 26 -8.92 -6.11 -9.24
N VAL A 27 -10.23 -6.39 -9.24
CA VAL A 27 -10.75 -7.73 -9.54
C VAL A 27 -10.33 -8.18 -10.95
N SER A 28 -10.29 -7.24 -11.89
CA SER A 28 -9.82 -7.50 -13.26
C SER A 28 -8.30 -7.71 -13.32
N LEU A 29 -7.54 -7.00 -12.49
CA LEU A 29 -6.08 -7.18 -12.35
C LEU A 29 -5.72 -8.50 -11.65
N LEU A 30 -6.44 -8.88 -10.59
CA LEU A 30 -6.30 -10.19 -9.92
C LEU A 30 -6.54 -11.36 -10.88
N ALA A 31 -7.46 -11.19 -11.84
CA ALA A 31 -7.73 -12.17 -12.88
C ALA A 31 -6.66 -12.18 -13.99
N ARG A 32 -5.81 -11.16 -14.08
CA ARG A 32 -4.84 -10.95 -15.16
C ARG A 32 -3.42 -10.84 -14.62
N HIS A 33 -2.79 -12.01 -14.49
CA HIS A 33 -1.34 -12.24 -14.43
C HIS A 33 -0.57 -11.68 -13.22
N PRO A 34 0.54 -12.34 -12.84
CA PRO A 34 1.50 -11.77 -11.88
C PRO A 34 2.06 -10.44 -12.39
N GLU A 35 2.16 -9.46 -11.49
CA GLU A 35 2.71 -8.14 -11.83
C GLU A 35 4.22 -8.14 -11.64
N ASN A 36 4.94 -7.52 -12.59
CA ASN A 36 6.36 -7.29 -12.43
C ASN A 36 6.57 -6.15 -11.43
N TYR A 37 7.22 -6.43 -10.29
CA TYR A 37 7.52 -5.39 -9.30
C TYR A 37 8.37 -4.25 -9.87
N GLY A 38 9.13 -4.51 -10.94
CA GLY A 38 9.95 -3.50 -11.62
C GLY A 38 9.12 -2.38 -12.25
N GLU A 39 7.83 -2.61 -12.51
CA GLU A 39 6.90 -1.58 -13.01
C GLU A 39 6.31 -0.72 -11.87
N LEU A 40 6.28 -1.24 -10.64
CA LEU A 40 5.66 -0.59 -9.48
C LEU A 40 6.68 0.11 -8.58
N LEU A 41 7.86 -0.47 -8.43
CA LEU A 41 8.92 0.04 -7.57
C LEU A 41 9.94 0.78 -8.43
N ILE A 42 10.16 2.06 -8.16
CA ILE A 42 11.14 2.88 -8.90
C ILE A 42 12.53 2.89 -8.25
N LYS A 43 12.64 2.49 -6.97
CA LYS A 43 13.93 2.48 -6.26
C LYS A 43 14.74 1.25 -6.65
N THR A 44 15.84 1.46 -7.36
CA THR A 44 16.77 0.40 -7.80
C THR A 44 17.28 -0.47 -6.65
N GLN A 45 17.54 0.12 -5.47
CA GLN A 45 17.98 -0.63 -4.29
C GLN A 45 16.94 -1.67 -3.84
N LEU A 46 15.64 -1.35 -3.93
CA LEU A 46 14.57 -2.30 -3.62
C LEU A 46 14.44 -3.38 -4.68
N GLN A 47 14.52 -2.98 -5.96
CA GLN A 47 14.51 -3.94 -7.06
C GLN A 47 15.66 -4.96 -6.97
N ASN A 48 16.87 -4.49 -6.62
CA ASN A 48 18.04 -5.34 -6.43
C ASN A 48 17.87 -6.26 -5.22
N GLY A 49 17.41 -5.73 -4.08
CA GLY A 49 17.15 -6.56 -2.89
C GLY A 49 16.11 -7.65 -3.13
N LEU A 50 15.09 -7.38 -3.96
CA LEU A 50 14.13 -8.39 -4.39
C LEU A 50 14.76 -9.46 -5.29
N ALA A 51 15.58 -9.04 -6.26
CA ALA A 51 16.30 -9.95 -7.14
C ALA A 51 17.26 -10.87 -6.36
N ASP A 52 18.01 -10.33 -5.41
CA ASP A 52 18.93 -11.07 -4.54
C ASP A 52 18.19 -12.09 -3.66
N ALA A 53 16.96 -11.75 -3.24
CA ALA A 53 16.07 -12.64 -2.51
C ALA A 53 15.36 -13.68 -3.40
N GLY A 54 15.59 -13.66 -4.72
CA GLY A 54 14.94 -14.56 -5.68
C GLY A 54 13.46 -14.24 -5.94
N ILE A 55 12.99 -13.05 -5.56
CA ILE A 55 11.62 -12.60 -5.79
C ILE A 55 11.58 -11.92 -7.16
N GLN A 56 10.97 -12.59 -8.14
CA GLN A 56 10.91 -12.10 -9.54
C GLN A 56 9.57 -11.47 -9.92
N GLN A 57 8.49 -11.84 -9.25
CA GLN A 57 7.14 -11.37 -9.53
C GLN A 57 6.34 -11.27 -8.24
N LEU A 58 5.43 -10.31 -8.20
CA LEU A 58 4.41 -10.25 -7.15
C LEU A 58 3.23 -11.09 -7.61
N ASP A 59 2.65 -11.85 -6.69
CA ASP A 59 1.36 -12.46 -6.97
C ASP A 59 0.30 -11.34 -7.20
N GLY A 60 -0.81 -11.67 -7.87
CA GLY A 60 -1.79 -10.66 -8.27
C GLY A 60 -2.31 -9.84 -7.09
N VAL A 61 -2.50 -10.45 -5.91
CA VAL A 61 -3.00 -9.74 -4.72
C VAL A 61 -1.93 -8.86 -4.09
N GLN A 62 -0.67 -9.26 -4.13
CA GLN A 62 0.46 -8.45 -3.71
C GLN A 62 0.63 -7.22 -4.58
N GLY A 63 0.54 -7.35 -5.91
CA GLY A 63 0.63 -6.24 -6.86
C GLY A 63 -0.47 -5.19 -6.65
N VAL A 64 -1.73 -5.64 -6.57
CA VAL A 64 -2.90 -4.80 -6.30
C VAL A 64 -2.75 -4.03 -4.98
N LEU A 65 -2.42 -4.72 -3.89
CA LEU A 65 -2.28 -4.06 -2.59
C LEU A 65 -1.09 -3.10 -2.56
N LEU A 66 0.02 -3.45 -3.20
CA LEU A 66 1.17 -2.57 -3.33
C LEU A 66 0.80 -1.28 -4.07
N ARG A 67 0.05 -1.36 -5.19
CA ARG A 67 -0.43 -0.18 -5.92
C ARG A 67 -1.23 0.77 -5.03
N HIS A 68 -2.18 0.24 -4.28
CA HIS A 68 -2.98 1.06 -3.35
C HIS A 68 -2.14 1.67 -2.25
N CYS A 69 -1.19 0.93 -1.68
CA CYS A 69 -0.27 1.48 -0.68
C CYS A 69 0.56 2.63 -1.28
N LEU A 70 1.07 2.47 -2.51
CA LEU A 70 1.86 3.50 -3.20
C LEU A 70 1.03 4.73 -3.57
N LYS A 71 -0.28 4.56 -3.80
CA LYS A 71 -1.25 5.65 -3.97
C LYS A 71 -1.65 6.33 -2.64
N ARG A 72 -1.10 5.87 -1.50
CA ARG A 72 -1.42 6.36 -0.14
C ARG A 72 -2.89 6.17 0.24
N HIS A 73 -3.54 5.14 -0.30
CA HIS A 73 -4.86 4.75 0.16
C HIS A 73 -4.77 3.94 1.45
N ASP A 74 -5.72 4.18 2.36
CA ASP A 74 -5.94 3.29 3.49
C ASP A 74 -6.61 2.00 3.00
N ILE A 75 -6.02 0.86 3.37
CA ILE A 75 -6.48 -0.45 2.92
C ILE A 75 -6.77 -1.33 4.13
N PHE A 76 -7.97 -1.90 4.17
CA PHE A 76 -8.33 -2.97 5.08
C PHE A 76 -8.61 -4.23 4.28
N GLY A 77 -7.84 -5.29 4.55
CA GLY A 77 -7.96 -6.54 3.80
C GLY A 77 -7.60 -7.76 4.63
N MET A 78 -8.32 -8.84 4.39
CA MET A 78 -8.03 -10.16 4.96
C MET A 78 -7.36 -11.01 3.90
N LEU A 79 -6.14 -11.49 4.17
CA LEU A 79 -5.43 -12.42 3.30
C LEU A 79 -5.00 -13.68 4.05
N PRO A 80 -4.98 -14.85 3.39
CA PRO A 80 -4.49 -16.10 3.96
C PRO A 80 -3.09 -15.97 4.56
N ALA A 81 -2.77 -16.80 5.55
CA ALA A 81 -1.41 -16.88 6.09
C ALA A 81 -0.40 -17.17 4.96
N LYS A 82 0.83 -16.64 5.10
CA LYS A 82 1.92 -16.80 4.12
C LYS A 82 1.68 -16.19 2.73
N SER A 83 0.66 -15.35 2.54
CA SER A 83 0.41 -14.62 1.28
C SER A 83 1.35 -13.42 1.01
N GLY A 84 2.44 -13.27 1.78
CA GLY A 84 3.38 -12.16 1.59
C GLY A 84 2.91 -10.78 2.09
N LYS A 85 1.84 -10.68 2.89
CA LYS A 85 1.32 -9.42 3.47
C LYS A 85 2.41 -8.47 3.97
N THR A 86 3.32 -8.99 4.79
CA THR A 86 4.41 -8.21 5.39
C THR A 86 5.31 -7.60 4.32
N ALA A 87 5.64 -8.35 3.27
CA ALA A 87 6.49 -7.87 2.18
C ALA A 87 5.83 -6.69 1.44
N ILE A 88 4.52 -6.77 1.17
CA ILE A 88 3.77 -5.69 0.50
C ILE A 88 3.94 -4.37 1.26
N PHE A 89 3.64 -4.37 2.57
CA PHE A 89 3.70 -3.15 3.38
C PHE A 89 5.13 -2.65 3.57
N VAL A 90 6.11 -3.54 3.75
CA VAL A 90 7.52 -3.17 3.86
C VAL A 90 8.01 -2.53 2.56
N LEU A 91 7.72 -3.12 1.40
CA LEU A 91 8.12 -2.58 0.10
C LEU A 91 7.48 -1.21 -0.16
N ALA A 92 6.17 -1.09 0.08
CA ALA A 92 5.48 0.18 -0.07
C ALA A 92 6.07 1.27 0.83
N THR A 93 6.34 0.93 2.10
CA THR A 93 6.93 1.84 3.07
C THR A 93 8.31 2.28 2.62
N LEU A 94 9.20 1.34 2.30
CA LEU A 94 10.55 1.65 1.83
C LEU A 94 10.54 2.45 0.53
N GLN A 95 9.58 2.20 -0.38
CA GLN A 95 9.41 2.94 -1.62
C GLN A 95 8.98 4.39 -1.36
N MET A 96 8.07 4.61 -0.41
CA MET A 96 7.54 5.93 -0.07
C MET A 96 8.44 6.74 0.88
N LEU A 97 9.30 6.08 1.66
CA LEU A 97 10.24 6.74 2.55
C LEU A 97 11.18 7.64 1.74
N SER A 98 11.06 8.95 1.91
CA SER A 98 12.02 9.91 1.35
C SER A 98 13.21 10.03 2.29
N LEU A 99 13.99 8.95 2.41
CA LEU A 99 15.27 9.01 3.10
C LEU A 99 16.32 9.47 2.10
N GLU A 100 16.70 10.74 2.17
CA GLU A 100 17.99 11.17 1.65
C GLU A 100 19.06 10.31 2.34
N PRO A 101 20.02 9.72 1.60
CA PRO A 101 21.04 8.80 2.16
C PRO A 101 21.83 9.37 3.36
N ARG A 102 21.79 10.70 3.58
CA ARG A 102 22.47 11.39 4.68
C ARG A 102 21.73 11.35 6.02
N GLU A 103 20.42 11.08 6.03
CA GLU A 103 19.59 11.10 7.26
C GLU A 103 19.43 9.71 7.88
N ALA A 104 19.69 8.64 7.12
CA ALA A 104 19.71 7.26 7.62
C ALA A 104 21.02 6.89 8.34
N SER A 105 21.82 7.87 8.74
CA SER A 105 22.97 7.69 9.62
C SER A 105 22.47 7.48 11.05
N TYR A 106 22.34 6.23 11.49
CA TYR A 106 22.33 5.91 12.91
C TYR A 106 23.68 6.37 13.50
N ARG A 107 23.67 7.52 14.18
CA ARG A 107 24.67 7.88 15.20
C ARG A 107 24.18 7.39 16.55
#